data_AF-A0AAP2BPX5-F1
#
_entry.id   AF-A0AAP2BPX5-F1
#
_cell.length_a   1.000
_cell.length_b   1.000
_cell.length_c   1.000
_cell.angle_alpha   90.00
_cell.angle_beta   90.00
_cell.angle_gamma   90.00
#
_symmetry.space_group_name_H-M   'P 1'
#
loop_
_entity.id
_entity.type
_entity.pdbx_description
1 polymer ?
#
loop_
_entity_poly.entity_id
_entity_poly.type
_entity_poly.pdbx_seq_one_letter_code
_entity_poly.pdbx_strand_id
1 'polypeptide(L)'
;AAVLEVDGVLDVYVIDNKEPTSVDKGSTNYTLLASSIYIGVYGGAVADIAAAINKKLPPGIVMNGDTTGTVQDTENYDAPYPEYTYRWKTLDAVSVHIKVEYEANDGLPSDINAQIRTVILNAFTGADDGTRARAGARIYGSRYIGPIQSLDAQNMNVLSVQLSLDGTTWSSALTMGIDQEPTLDATNIITEAVSE
;
A
#
# COMPACT_ATOMS: atom_id res chain seq x y z
N ALA A 1 6.33 -9.95 9.65
CA ALA A 1 5.49 -10.19 10.84
C ALA A 1 5.74 -9.14 11.90
N ALA A 2 6.89 -9.16 12.61
CA ALA A 2 7.11 -8.27 13.77
C ALA A 2 6.86 -6.76 13.54
N VAL A 3 7.35 -6.17 12.44
CA VAL A 3 7.11 -4.74 12.16
C VAL A 3 5.64 -4.46 11.81
N LEU A 4 4.94 -5.40 11.17
CA LEU A 4 3.53 -5.25 10.83
C LEU A 4 2.60 -5.37 12.06
N GLU A 5 3.09 -5.98 13.14
CA GLU A 5 2.37 -6.12 14.40
C GLU A 5 2.52 -4.89 15.32
N VAL A 6 3.35 -3.91 14.93
CA VAL A 6 3.51 -2.65 15.68
C VAL A 6 2.23 -1.82 15.53
N ASP A 7 1.76 -1.27 16.65
CA ASP A 7 0.56 -0.43 16.65
C ASP A 7 0.73 0.79 15.72
N GLY A 8 -0.34 1.09 14.97
CA GLY A 8 -0.35 2.14 13.96
C GLY A 8 0.44 1.84 12.67
N VAL A 9 1.14 0.71 12.55
CA VAL A 9 1.70 0.27 11.26
C VAL A 9 0.58 -0.29 10.39
N LEU A 10 0.42 0.30 9.20
CA LEU A 10 -0.66 -0.04 8.28
C LEU A 10 -0.20 -0.99 7.20
N ASP A 11 1.01 -0.79 6.65
CA ASP A 11 1.59 -1.70 5.66
C ASP A 11 3.10 -1.87 5.83
N VAL A 12 3.58 -3.04 5.42
CA VAL A 12 5.01 -3.39 5.46
C VAL A 12 5.36 -4.21 4.23
N TYR A 13 6.46 -3.84 3.59
CA TYR A 13 7.09 -4.61 2.51
C TYR A 13 8.53 -4.98 2.90
N VAL A 14 8.87 -6.27 2.88
CA VAL A 14 10.22 -6.75 3.23
C VAL A 14 10.77 -7.60 2.11
N ILE A 15 12.00 -7.29 1.68
CA ILE A 15 12.77 -8.07 0.72
C ILE A 15 14.26 -7.94 1.05
N ASP A 16 15.07 -8.90 0.64
CA ASP A 16 16.52 -8.80 0.73
C ASP A 16 17.19 -8.75 -0.64
N ASN A 17 18.35 -8.12 -0.68
CA ASN A 17 19.30 -8.25 -1.77
C ASN A 17 20.49 -9.09 -1.28
N LYS A 18 20.54 -10.35 -1.71
CA LYS A 18 21.62 -11.28 -1.38
C LYS A 18 22.84 -11.14 -2.28
N GLU A 19 22.72 -10.36 -3.36
CA GLU A 19 23.82 -10.17 -4.29
C GLU A 19 24.89 -9.25 -3.70
N PRO A 20 26.17 -9.47 -4.03
CA PRO A 20 27.27 -8.62 -3.61
C PRO A 20 27.28 -7.25 -4.34
N THR A 21 26.26 -6.97 -5.14
CA THR A 21 26.08 -5.74 -5.90
C THR A 21 24.67 -5.19 -5.71
N SER A 22 24.49 -3.88 -5.91
CA SER A 22 23.16 -3.28 -5.86
C SER A 22 22.23 -3.82 -6.95
N VAL A 23 20.93 -3.90 -6.65
CA VAL A 23 19.89 -4.37 -7.59
C VAL A 23 18.67 -3.47 -7.55
N ASP A 24 18.09 -3.15 -8.70
CA ASP A 24 16.85 -2.40 -8.77
C ASP A 24 15.64 -3.33 -8.61
N LYS A 25 14.62 -2.87 -7.88
CA LYS A 25 13.40 -3.62 -7.59
C LYS A 25 12.14 -2.76 -7.70
N GLY A 26 11.02 -3.41 -8.02
CA GLY A 26 9.71 -2.76 -8.10
C GLY A 26 9.50 -1.93 -9.37
N SER A 27 8.29 -1.39 -9.54
CA SER A 27 7.94 -0.56 -10.70
C SER A 27 8.62 0.81 -10.73
N THR A 28 9.11 1.28 -9.58
CA THR A 28 9.87 2.52 -9.40
C THR A 28 11.37 2.34 -9.64
N ASN A 29 11.85 1.11 -9.87
CA ASN A 29 13.28 0.76 -9.93
C ASN A 29 14.06 1.24 -8.69
N TYR A 30 13.51 1.01 -7.50
CA TYR A 30 14.19 1.35 -6.26
C TYR A 30 15.49 0.53 -6.13
N THR A 31 16.63 1.20 -6.00
CA THR A 31 17.94 0.56 -5.88
C THR A 31 18.18 0.03 -4.47
N LEU A 32 18.24 -1.29 -4.33
CA LEU A 32 18.66 -1.96 -3.11
C LEU A 32 20.18 -2.02 -3.03
N LEU A 33 20.73 -1.70 -1.86
CA LEU A 33 22.15 -1.85 -1.57
C LEU A 33 22.61 -3.32 -1.68
N ALA A 34 23.89 -3.55 -1.98
CA ALA A 34 24.49 -4.89 -1.94
C ALA A 34 24.38 -5.54 -0.55
N SER A 35 24.16 -6.85 -0.49
CA SER A 35 24.11 -7.65 0.75
C SER A 35 23.26 -7.01 1.85
N SER A 36 22.05 -6.55 1.51
CA SER A 36 21.22 -5.72 2.36
C SER A 36 19.80 -6.26 2.55
N ILE A 37 19.13 -5.78 3.59
CA ILE A 37 17.69 -5.96 3.78
C ILE A 37 16.96 -4.64 3.53
N TYR A 38 15.83 -4.73 2.85
CA TYR A 38 14.88 -3.64 2.69
C TYR A 38 13.67 -3.88 3.57
N ILE A 39 13.29 -2.86 4.32
CA ILE A 39 12.05 -2.81 5.08
C ILE A 39 11.39 -1.49 4.68
N GLY A 40 10.26 -1.58 4.00
CA GLY A 40 9.35 -0.47 3.73
C GLY A 40 8.24 -0.50 4.77
N VAL A 41 7.99 0.62 5.45
CA VAL A 41 6.97 0.73 6.51
C VAL A 41 6.08 1.94 6.23
N TYR A 42 4.78 1.76 6.37
CA TYR A 42 3.81 2.87 6.37
C TYR A 42 3.08 2.92 7.72
N GLY A 43 3.10 4.09 8.36
CA GLY A 43 2.55 4.29 9.71
C GLY A 43 3.49 3.84 10.83
N GLY A 44 2.97 3.82 12.06
CA GLY A 44 3.67 3.41 13.28
C GLY A 44 4.63 4.47 13.86
N ALA A 45 4.98 4.31 15.12
CA ALA A 45 5.96 5.16 15.78
C ALA A 45 7.39 4.67 15.53
N VAL A 46 8.32 5.61 15.30
CA VAL A 46 9.74 5.32 14.98
C VAL A 46 10.41 4.44 16.04
N ALA A 47 10.17 4.71 17.32
CA ALA A 47 10.76 3.95 18.42
C ALA A 47 10.28 2.49 18.45
N ASP A 48 8.97 2.26 18.24
CA ASP A 48 8.37 0.93 18.28
C ASP A 48 8.77 0.09 17.06
N ILE A 49 8.86 0.73 15.88
CA ILE A 49 9.40 0.09 14.67
C ILE A 49 10.85 -0.34 14.89
N ALA A 50 11.71 0.54 15.43
CA ALA A 50 13.10 0.20 15.70
C ALA A 50 13.23 -0.94 16.72
N ALA A 51 12.42 -0.93 17.78
CA ALA A 51 12.36 -2.03 18.74
C ALA A 51 11.91 -3.36 18.11
N ALA A 52 10.90 -3.32 17.22
CA ALA A 52 10.43 -4.50 16.50
C ALA A 52 11.48 -5.07 15.53
N ILE A 53 12.25 -4.19 14.87
CA ILE A 53 13.39 -4.60 14.03
C ILE A 53 14.46 -5.24 14.91
N ASN A 54 14.89 -4.58 15.98
CA ASN A 54 15.92 -5.09 16.92
C ASN A 54 15.60 -6.49 17.45
N LYS A 55 14.32 -6.77 17.74
CA LYS A 55 13.87 -8.09 18.22
C LYS A 55 14.07 -9.23 17.22
N LYS A 56 14.18 -8.94 15.92
CA LYS A 56 14.24 -9.96 14.85
C LYS A 56 15.51 -9.91 14.02
N LEU A 57 16.14 -8.74 13.91
CA LEU A 57 17.30 -8.51 13.08
C LEU A 57 18.51 -8.18 13.96
N PRO A 58 19.59 -8.98 13.90
CA PRO A 58 20.79 -8.67 14.66
C PRO A 58 21.40 -7.35 14.19
N PRO A 59 22.13 -6.64 15.07
CA PRO A 59 22.85 -5.43 14.68
C PRO A 59 23.93 -5.74 13.64
N GLY A 60 24.25 -4.75 12.80
CA GLY A 60 25.32 -4.83 11.79
C GLY A 60 24.88 -5.29 10.39
N ILE A 61 23.61 -5.63 10.19
CA ILE A 61 23.06 -5.88 8.86
C ILE A 61 22.91 -4.56 8.09
N VAL A 62 23.31 -4.54 6.81
CA VAL A 62 23.12 -3.39 5.93
C VAL A 62 21.62 -3.23 5.65
N MET A 63 21.09 -2.04 5.93
CA MET A 63 19.67 -1.74 5.75
C MET A 63 19.47 -0.58 4.78
N ASN A 64 18.38 -0.65 4.02
CA ASN A 64 17.97 0.40 3.09
C ASN A 64 17.09 1.46 3.77
N GLY A 65 16.87 2.57 3.05
CA GLY A 65 15.97 3.64 3.47
C GLY A 65 16.63 4.82 4.17
N ASP A 66 15.81 5.83 4.42
CA ASP A 66 16.14 7.18 4.87
C ASP A 66 15.67 7.47 6.30
N THR A 67 14.82 6.61 6.85
CA THR A 67 14.30 6.74 8.21
C THR A 67 15.15 5.93 9.16
N THR A 68 15.45 6.51 10.34
CA THR A 68 16.32 5.89 11.34
C THR A 68 15.66 5.87 12.70
N GLY A 69 15.88 4.79 13.45
CA GLY A 69 15.50 4.70 14.86
C GLY A 69 16.59 3.98 15.66
N THR A 70 16.76 4.41 16.91
CA THR A 70 17.81 3.91 17.80
C THR A 70 17.18 3.15 18.96
N VAL A 71 17.77 2.00 19.29
CA VAL A 71 17.41 1.19 20.46
C VAL A 71 18.61 1.17 21.40
N GLN A 72 18.38 1.48 22.68
CA GLN A 72 19.37 1.30 23.73
C GLN A 72 19.20 -0.09 24.37
N ASP A 73 20.30 -0.81 24.55
CA ASP A 73 20.30 -2.07 25.30
C ASP A 73 20.61 -1.80 26.76
N THR A 74 19.56 -1.82 27.57
CA THR A 74 19.64 -1.62 29.02
C THR A 74 19.63 -2.94 29.78
N GLU A 75 19.48 -4.08 29.08
CA GLU A 75 19.30 -5.38 29.71
C GLU A 75 20.67 -5.97 30.10
N ASN A 76 20.93 -6.07 31.40
CA ASN A 76 22.20 -6.56 31.97
C ASN A 76 23.45 -5.69 31.67
N TYR A 77 23.26 -4.43 31.28
CA TYR A 77 24.34 -3.46 31.09
C TYR A 77 24.32 -2.36 32.14
N ASP A 78 25.48 -1.77 32.40
CA ASP A 78 25.64 -0.51 33.12
C ASP A 78 25.91 0.63 32.14
N ALA A 79 25.58 1.86 32.53
CA ALA A 79 25.84 3.03 31.69
C ALA A 79 27.36 3.23 31.44
N PRO A 80 27.78 3.65 30.22
CA PRO A 80 26.95 3.97 29.06
C PRO A 80 26.44 2.73 28.32
N TYR A 81 25.13 2.69 28.06
CA TYR A 81 24.47 1.57 27.41
C TYR A 81 24.88 1.45 25.93
N PRO A 82 25.00 0.23 25.39
CA PRO A 82 25.10 0.00 23.95
C PRO A 82 23.90 0.60 23.21
N GLU A 83 24.14 1.20 22.05
CA GLU A 83 23.09 1.73 21.17
C GLU A 83 23.16 1.11 19.78
N TYR A 84 22.00 0.75 19.23
CA TYR A 84 21.88 0.19 17.89
C TYR A 84 20.97 1.06 17.04
N THR A 85 21.48 1.54 15.91
CA THR A 85 20.71 2.34 14.95
C THR A 85 20.25 1.46 13.79
N TYR A 86 18.94 1.42 13.57
CA TYR A 86 18.29 0.71 12.48
C TYR A 86 17.81 1.69 11.42
N ARG A 87 17.73 1.24 10.17
CA ARG A 87 17.23 2.03 9.04
C ARG A 87 16.10 1.30 8.33
N TRP A 88 15.13 2.06 7.81
CA TRP A 88 14.08 1.54 6.94
C TRP A 88 13.59 2.65 6.02
N LYS A 89 12.85 2.27 4.97
CA LYS A 89 12.15 3.22 4.11
C LYS A 89 10.79 3.50 4.73
N THR A 90 10.50 4.76 5.05
CA THR A 90 9.10 5.17 5.24
C THR A 90 8.48 5.28 3.85
N LEU A 91 7.41 4.52 3.62
CA LEU A 91 6.76 4.42 2.31
C LEU A 91 6.12 5.75 1.94
N ASP A 92 6.29 6.13 0.67
CA ASP A 92 5.71 7.36 0.13
C ASP A 92 4.24 7.11 -0.20
N ALA A 93 3.34 7.89 0.39
CA ALA A 93 1.91 7.81 0.07
C ALA A 93 1.68 8.28 -1.38
N VAL A 94 1.10 7.41 -2.21
CA VAL A 94 0.77 7.71 -3.59
C VAL A 94 -0.74 7.63 -3.78
N SER A 95 -1.32 8.71 -4.30
CA SER A 95 -2.75 8.79 -4.56
C SER A 95 -3.11 7.95 -5.79
N VAL A 96 -4.03 7.00 -5.61
CA VAL A 96 -4.64 6.22 -6.68
C VAL A 96 -5.96 6.89 -7.09
N HIS A 97 -6.19 6.95 -8.39
CA HIS A 97 -7.44 7.37 -9.00
C HIS A 97 -8.15 6.18 -9.61
N ILE A 98 -9.47 6.12 -9.46
CA ILE A 98 -10.31 5.05 -9.98
C ILE A 98 -11.42 5.67 -10.81
N LYS A 99 -11.57 5.22 -12.06
CA LYS A 99 -12.68 5.59 -12.93
C LYS A 99 -13.57 4.38 -13.13
N VAL A 100 -14.87 4.59 -12.96
CA VAL A 100 -15.92 3.60 -13.18
C VAL A 100 -16.87 4.11 -14.23
N GLU A 101 -17.07 3.32 -15.27
CA GLU A 101 -18.13 3.52 -16.25
C GLU A 101 -19.19 2.43 -16.08
N TYR A 102 -20.45 2.82 -16.03
CA TYR A 102 -21.60 1.92 -15.94
C TYR A 102 -22.71 2.35 -16.89
N GLU A 103 -23.56 1.39 -17.28
CA GLU A 103 -24.69 1.67 -18.18
C GLU A 103 -25.73 2.56 -17.50
N ALA A 104 -26.05 3.69 -18.14
CA ALA A 104 -27.07 4.61 -17.67
C ALA A 104 -28.47 3.97 -17.80
N ASN A 105 -29.21 3.90 -16.70
CA ASN A 105 -30.60 3.45 -16.70
C ASN A 105 -31.40 4.03 -15.52
N ASP A 106 -32.72 4.10 -15.67
CA ASP A 106 -33.63 4.70 -14.68
C ASP A 106 -33.96 3.76 -13.50
N GLY A 107 -33.48 2.51 -13.54
CA GLY A 107 -33.69 1.52 -12.47
C GLY A 107 -32.74 1.69 -11.28
N LEU A 108 -31.66 2.45 -11.47
CA LEU A 108 -30.65 2.67 -10.43
C LEU A 108 -31.11 3.68 -9.36
N PRO A 109 -30.71 3.49 -8.09
CA PRO A 109 -30.94 4.48 -7.03
C PRO A 109 -30.32 5.84 -7.35
N SER A 110 -30.98 6.92 -6.90
CA SER A 110 -30.48 8.29 -7.12
C SER A 110 -29.12 8.58 -6.46
N ASP A 111 -28.74 7.80 -5.45
CA ASP A 111 -27.49 7.89 -4.71
C ASP A 111 -26.43 6.87 -5.18
N ILE A 112 -26.64 6.19 -6.32
CA ILE A 112 -25.77 5.11 -6.79
C ILE A 112 -24.28 5.50 -6.87
N ASN A 113 -23.98 6.73 -7.29
CA ASN A 113 -22.60 7.22 -7.35
C ASN A 113 -21.94 7.27 -5.96
N ALA A 114 -22.68 7.59 -4.91
CA ALA A 114 -22.16 7.55 -3.54
C ALA A 114 -21.94 6.10 -3.08
N GLN A 115 -22.86 5.19 -3.39
CA GLN A 115 -22.74 3.78 -3.06
C GLN A 115 -21.52 3.14 -3.75
N ILE A 116 -21.30 3.44 -5.04
CA ILE A 116 -20.11 3.00 -5.80
C ILE A 116 -18.82 3.44 -5.10
N ARG A 117 -18.72 4.71 -4.69
CA ARG A 117 -17.54 5.21 -3.98
C ARG A 117 -17.30 4.45 -2.68
N THR A 118 -18.34 4.19 -1.90
CA THR A 118 -18.24 3.46 -0.64
C THR A 118 -17.74 2.02 -0.85
N VAL A 119 -18.31 1.26 -1.78
CA VAL A 119 -17.88 -0.14 -1.99
C VAL A 119 -16.46 -0.22 -2.56
N ILE A 120 -16.04 0.76 -3.36
CA ILE A 120 -14.66 0.85 -3.84
C ILE A 120 -13.68 1.15 -2.72
N LEU A 121 -14.01 2.08 -1.82
CA LEU A 121 -13.18 2.38 -0.65
C LEU A 121 -13.04 1.14 0.27
N ASN A 122 -14.13 0.42 0.49
CA ASN A 122 -14.12 -0.82 1.26
C ASN A 122 -13.23 -1.88 0.58
N ALA A 123 -13.38 -2.07 -0.73
CA ALA A 123 -12.55 -3.01 -1.48
C ALA A 123 -11.06 -2.62 -1.53
N PHE A 124 -10.76 -1.31 -1.62
CA PHE A 124 -9.40 -0.79 -1.66
C PHE A 124 -8.68 -1.03 -0.33
N THR A 125 -9.38 -0.82 0.79
CA THR A 125 -8.86 -1.03 2.15
C THR A 125 -8.92 -2.49 2.61
N GLY A 126 -9.62 -3.36 1.87
CA GLY A 126 -9.87 -4.75 2.24
C GLY A 126 -10.93 -4.91 3.34
N ALA A 127 -11.73 -3.88 3.61
CA ALA A 127 -12.87 -3.94 4.53
C ALA A 127 -14.03 -4.79 3.99
N ASP A 128 -13.95 -5.22 2.73
CA ASP A 128 -14.86 -6.20 2.11
C ASP A 128 -14.33 -7.65 2.21
N ASP A 129 -13.40 -7.93 3.13
CA ASP A 129 -12.71 -9.21 3.32
C ASP A 129 -11.85 -9.68 2.13
N GLY A 130 -11.67 -8.84 1.11
CA GLY A 130 -10.79 -9.15 -0.02
C GLY A 130 -9.37 -8.60 0.15
N THR A 131 -8.52 -8.89 -0.84
CA THR A 131 -7.15 -8.36 -0.85
C THR A 131 -7.18 -6.84 -1.01
N ARG A 132 -6.65 -6.12 -0.02
CA ARG A 132 -6.44 -4.67 -0.05
C ARG A 132 -5.33 -4.25 -1.02
N ALA A 133 -5.36 -3.00 -1.47
CA ALA A 133 -4.23 -2.34 -2.11
C ALA A 133 -3.08 -2.18 -1.11
N ARG A 134 -1.83 -2.38 -1.56
CA ARG A 134 -0.65 -2.34 -0.69
C ARG A 134 0.67 -2.12 -1.46
N ALA A 135 1.74 -1.80 -0.75
CA ALA A 135 3.06 -1.57 -1.32
C ALA A 135 3.58 -2.77 -2.14
N GLY A 136 4.27 -2.46 -3.25
CA GLY A 136 4.85 -3.46 -4.15
C GLY A 136 3.84 -4.37 -4.88
N ALA A 137 2.53 -4.22 -4.64
CA ALA A 137 1.50 -5.06 -5.23
C ALA A 137 1.01 -4.54 -6.58
N ARG A 138 0.47 -5.47 -7.38
CA ARG A 138 -0.27 -5.13 -8.59
C ARG A 138 -1.76 -5.01 -8.26
N ILE A 139 -2.33 -3.85 -8.56
CA ILE A 139 -3.74 -3.53 -8.33
C ILE A 139 -4.48 -3.66 -9.66
N TYR A 140 -5.62 -4.36 -9.66
CA TYR A 140 -6.42 -4.63 -10.85
C TYR A 140 -7.77 -3.91 -10.74
N GLY A 141 -8.21 -3.23 -11.80
CA GLY A 141 -9.53 -2.62 -11.88
C GLY A 141 -10.66 -3.64 -11.75
N SER A 142 -10.45 -4.86 -12.28
CA SER A 142 -11.40 -5.96 -12.19
C SER A 142 -11.76 -6.38 -10.75
N ARG A 143 -10.89 -6.09 -9.77
CA ARG A 143 -11.15 -6.35 -8.34
C ARG A 143 -12.38 -5.60 -7.83
N TYR A 144 -12.69 -4.45 -8.40
CA TYR A 144 -13.76 -3.57 -7.95
C TYR A 144 -15.08 -3.82 -8.67
N ILE A 145 -15.08 -4.54 -9.80
CA ILE A 145 -16.29 -4.82 -10.59
C ILE A 145 -17.32 -5.60 -9.76
N GLY A 146 -16.90 -6.68 -9.08
CA GLY A 146 -17.81 -7.51 -8.28
C GLY A 146 -18.54 -6.75 -7.16
N PRO A 147 -17.82 -6.02 -6.30
CA PRO A 147 -18.44 -5.17 -5.28
C PRO A 147 -19.44 -4.14 -5.85
N ILE A 148 -19.11 -3.51 -6.98
CA ILE A 148 -20.02 -2.55 -7.63
C ILE A 148 -21.26 -3.27 -8.16
N GLN A 149 -21.08 -4.39 -8.86
CA GLN A 149 -22.16 -5.21 -9.42
C GLN A 149 -23.12 -5.71 -8.33
N SER A 150 -22.62 -5.93 -7.10
CA SER A 150 -23.45 -6.39 -5.99
C SER A 150 -24.39 -5.32 -5.39
N LEU A 151 -24.22 -4.04 -5.75
CA LEU A 151 -25.10 -2.96 -5.29
C LEU A 151 -26.54 -3.14 -5.80
N ASP A 152 -26.69 -3.57 -7.05
CA ASP A 152 -28.00 -3.88 -7.65
C ASP A 152 -27.84 -5.02 -8.66
N ALA A 153 -28.33 -6.21 -8.30
CA ALA A 153 -28.19 -7.41 -9.12
C ALA A 153 -29.02 -7.39 -10.42
N GLN A 154 -29.94 -6.43 -10.59
CA GLN A 154 -30.86 -6.35 -11.73
C GLN A 154 -30.49 -5.21 -12.68
N ASN A 155 -30.12 -4.05 -12.15
CA ASN A 155 -29.97 -2.82 -12.93
C ASN A 155 -28.53 -2.32 -13.04
N MET A 156 -27.60 -2.79 -12.20
CA MET A 156 -26.20 -2.38 -12.32
C MET A 156 -25.52 -3.15 -13.45
N ASN A 157 -24.95 -2.45 -14.43
CA ASN A 157 -24.09 -3.04 -15.45
C ASN A 157 -22.79 -2.25 -15.53
N VAL A 158 -21.72 -2.81 -14.97
CA VAL A 158 -20.38 -2.18 -14.97
C VAL A 158 -19.72 -2.39 -16.34
N LEU A 159 -19.40 -1.30 -17.03
CA LEU A 159 -18.77 -1.32 -18.35
C LEU A 159 -17.25 -1.39 -18.23
N SER A 160 -16.68 -0.56 -17.36
CA SER A 160 -15.24 -0.52 -17.14
C SER A 160 -14.87 -0.04 -15.74
N VAL A 161 -13.74 -0.55 -15.24
CA VAL A 161 -13.06 0.03 -14.08
C VAL A 161 -11.59 0.18 -14.43
N GLN A 162 -11.11 1.42 -14.40
CA GLN A 162 -9.75 1.78 -14.72
C GLN A 162 -9.07 2.49 -13.53
N LEU A 163 -7.75 2.36 -13.48
CA LEU A 163 -6.89 2.89 -12.42
C LEU A 163 -5.88 3.87 -13.02
N SER A 164 -5.47 4.85 -12.23
CA SER A 164 -4.45 5.83 -12.59
C SER A 164 -3.66 6.31 -11.37
N LEU A 165 -2.40 6.72 -11.59
CA LEU A 165 -1.56 7.39 -10.58
C LEU A 165 -1.44 8.90 -10.81
N ASP A 166 -1.90 9.40 -11.97
CA ASP A 166 -1.80 10.82 -12.36
C ASP A 166 -3.18 11.45 -12.63
N GLY A 167 -4.26 10.66 -12.55
CA GLY A 167 -5.64 11.08 -12.83
C GLY A 167 -5.96 11.31 -14.31
N THR A 168 -5.02 11.02 -15.23
CA THR A 168 -5.15 11.33 -16.66
C THR A 168 -4.84 10.13 -17.57
N THR A 169 -3.88 9.30 -17.19
CA THR A 169 -3.50 8.06 -17.87
C THR A 169 -4.18 6.88 -17.19
N TRP A 170 -5.12 6.25 -17.88
CA TRP A 170 -5.97 5.19 -17.34
C TRP A 170 -5.54 3.80 -17.85
N SER A 171 -5.50 2.83 -16.95
CA SER A 171 -5.13 1.44 -17.24
C SER A 171 -6.03 0.45 -16.49
N SER A 172 -6.17 -0.77 -16.99
CA SER A 172 -6.90 -1.84 -16.28
C SER A 172 -6.16 -2.38 -15.04
N ALA A 173 -4.85 -2.10 -14.93
CA ALA A 173 -4.04 -2.45 -13.78
C ALA A 173 -2.82 -1.54 -13.66
N LEU A 174 -2.34 -1.35 -12.42
CA LEU A 174 -1.11 -0.64 -12.10
C LEU A 174 -0.29 -1.42 -11.07
N THR A 175 1.02 -1.20 -11.03
CA THR A 175 1.93 -1.83 -10.06
C THR A 175 2.54 -0.75 -9.19
N MET A 176 2.35 -0.88 -7.86
CA MET A 176 2.96 0.03 -6.90
C MET A 176 4.45 -0.26 -6.73
N GLY A 177 5.25 0.80 -6.52
CA GLY A 177 6.64 0.67 -6.11
C GLY A 177 6.75 -0.04 -4.77
N ILE A 178 7.91 -0.65 -4.48
CA ILE A 178 8.16 -1.23 -3.16
C ILE A 178 8.31 -0.15 -2.08
N ASP A 179 8.59 1.07 -2.52
CA ASP A 179 8.77 2.31 -1.77
C ASP A 179 7.51 3.18 -1.69
N GLN A 180 6.37 2.69 -2.19
CA GLN A 180 5.12 3.43 -2.29
C GLN A 180 3.99 2.72 -1.56
N GLU A 181 3.20 3.47 -0.79
CA GLU A 181 1.92 3.00 -0.25
C GLU A 181 0.76 3.59 -1.08
N PRO A 182 -0.11 2.76 -1.68
CA PRO A 182 -1.28 3.26 -2.38
C PRO A 182 -2.32 3.81 -1.40
N THR A 183 -2.81 5.03 -1.67
CA THR A 183 -3.88 5.69 -0.91
C THR A 183 -5.04 6.03 -1.84
N LEU A 184 -6.25 6.11 -1.31
CA LEU A 184 -7.44 6.44 -2.09
C LEU A 184 -8.34 7.40 -1.31
N ASP A 185 -8.62 8.54 -1.92
CA ASP A 185 -9.64 9.48 -1.45
C ASP A 185 -10.93 9.32 -2.27
N ALA A 186 -12.09 9.54 -1.65
CA ALA A 186 -13.39 9.45 -2.30
C ALA A 186 -13.54 10.41 -3.50
N THR A 187 -12.82 11.54 -3.49
CA THR A 187 -12.80 12.52 -4.59
C THR A 187 -12.03 12.02 -5.81
N ASN A 188 -11.16 11.03 -5.65
CA ASN A 188 -10.41 10.40 -6.74
C ASN A 188 -11.16 9.22 -7.39
N ILE A 189 -12.39 8.95 -6.95
CA ILE A 189 -13.28 7.97 -7.54
C ILE A 189 -14.26 8.69 -8.47
N ILE A 190 -14.00 8.57 -9.76
CA ILE A 190 -14.81 9.13 -10.84
C ILE A 190 -15.83 8.09 -11.27
N THR A 191 -17.09 8.49 -11.36
CA THR A 191 -18.22 7.64 -11.74
C THR A 191 -18.92 8.28 -12.93
N GLU A 192 -19.02 7.56 -14.05
CA GLU A 192 -19.59 8.05 -15.30
C GLU A 192 -20.71 7.08 -15.74
N ALA A 193 -21.95 7.57 -15.78
CA ALA A 193 -23.06 6.85 -16.39
C ALA A 193 -23.00 7.08 -17.90
N VAL A 194 -22.98 5.99 -18.68
CA VAL A 194 -22.83 6.04 -20.13
C VAL A 194 -24.13 5.60 -20.79
N SER A 195 -24.68 6.46 -21.63
CA SER A 195 -25.79 6.11 -22.54
C SER A 195 -25.23 5.53 -23.82
N GLU A 196 -25.81 4.43 -24.32
CA GLU A 196 -25.60 4.00 -25.71
C GLU A 196 -26.24 4.97 -26.72
#